data_AF-A0A972UX27-F1
#
_entry.id   AF-A0A972UX27-F1
#
_cell.length_a   1.000
_cell.length_b   1.000
_cell.length_c   1.000
_cell.angle_alpha   90.00
_cell.angle_beta   90.00
_cell.angle_gamma   90.00
#
_symmetry.space_group_name_H-M   'P 1'
#
loop_
_entity.id
_entity.type
_entity.pdbx_description
1 polymer ?
#
loop_
_entity_poly.entity_id
_entity_poly.type
_entity_poly.pdbx_seq_one_letter_code
_entity_poly.pdbx_strand_id
1 'polypeptide(L)'
;EINRTPPKTQSALLEAMQERAITTAGQRFELDKPFFVLATQNPIEQEGTYPLPEAQLDRFMFSIWLDYPKFEDELTIVKNTTSTIEISHHIVISSEEIKYFQELIRKVPVNDNVLQYAVKLAAKTRPGTENASDLSNQYIKWGAGPRASQYLILGAKTNAALNGKYSPDIDDVKSVALSILRHRIIKNYKAEAENIHINQIIDKLM
;
A
#
# COMPACT_ATOMS: atom_id res chain seq x y z
N GLU A 1 -3.42 -13.32 10.49
CA GLU A 1 -3.63 -13.39 9.04
C GLU A 1 -5.05 -12.98 8.70
N ILE A 2 -5.22 -11.85 8.03
CA ILE A 2 -6.55 -11.23 7.82
C ILE A 2 -7.46 -12.11 6.93
N ASN A 3 -6.87 -12.94 6.07
CA ASN A 3 -7.59 -13.88 5.21
C ASN A 3 -8.06 -15.15 5.94
N ARG A 4 -7.81 -15.33 7.25
CA ARG A 4 -8.31 -16.49 8.01
C ARG A 4 -9.51 -16.19 8.90
N THR A 5 -9.94 -14.92 8.93
CA THR A 5 -11.11 -14.51 9.70
C THR A 5 -12.35 -14.44 8.81
N PRO A 6 -13.55 -14.71 9.34
CA PRO A 6 -14.77 -14.61 8.57
C PRO A 6 -14.98 -13.18 8.01
N PRO A 7 -15.72 -13.02 6.90
CA PRO A 7 -15.98 -11.72 6.27
C PRO A 7 -16.57 -10.65 7.21
N LYS A 8 -17.34 -11.06 8.24
CA LYS A 8 -17.88 -10.14 9.26
C LYS A 8 -16.76 -9.50 10.09
N THR A 9 -15.78 -10.28 10.51
CA THR A 9 -14.63 -9.80 11.29
C THR A 9 -13.72 -8.92 10.44
N GLN A 10 -13.51 -9.29 9.17
CA GLN A 10 -12.79 -8.44 8.20
C GLN A 10 -13.49 -7.09 8.04
N SER A 11 -14.82 -7.10 7.88
CA SER A 11 -15.60 -5.86 7.73
C SER A 11 -15.50 -4.95 8.95
N ALA A 12 -15.53 -5.49 10.16
CA ALA A 12 -15.38 -4.71 11.39
C ALA A 12 -14.00 -4.03 11.48
N LEU A 13 -12.92 -4.71 11.08
CA LEU A 13 -11.59 -4.09 11.00
C LEU A 13 -11.55 -2.95 9.98
N LEU A 14 -12.17 -3.13 8.82
CA LEU A 14 -12.19 -2.12 7.76
C LEU A 14 -13.05 -0.90 8.13
N GLU A 15 -14.12 -1.11 8.90
CA GLU A 15 -14.91 -0.04 9.51
C GLU A 15 -14.04 0.76 10.47
N ALA A 16 -13.32 0.11 11.38
CA ALA A 16 -12.38 0.76 12.29
C ALA A 16 -11.28 1.55 11.55
N MET A 17 -10.78 1.02 10.42
CA MET A 17 -9.81 1.73 9.56
C MET A 17 -10.38 2.99 8.92
N GLN A 18 -11.64 2.96 8.52
CA GLN A 18 -12.29 4.06 7.79
C GLN A 18 -12.86 5.11 8.73
N GLU A 19 -13.63 4.69 9.72
CA GLU A 19 -14.39 5.54 10.65
C GLU A 19 -13.54 6.01 11.83
N ARG A 20 -12.39 5.37 12.07
CA ARG A 20 -11.52 5.64 13.22
C ARG A 20 -12.24 5.51 14.57
N ALA A 21 -13.32 4.75 14.59
CA ALA A 21 -14.12 4.45 15.77
C ALA A 21 -14.70 3.05 15.66
N ILE A 22 -15.08 2.48 16.79
CA ILE A 22 -15.76 1.18 16.89
C ILE A 22 -17.07 1.41 17.65
N THR A 23 -18.17 0.83 17.18
CA THR A 23 -19.45 0.85 17.91
C THR A 23 -19.76 -0.55 18.43
N THR A 24 -19.95 -0.69 19.74
CA THR A 24 -20.38 -1.94 20.38
C THR A 24 -21.44 -1.66 21.43
N ALA A 25 -22.48 -2.49 21.46
CA ALA A 25 -23.64 -2.35 22.36
C ALA A 25 -24.27 -0.93 22.38
N GLY A 26 -24.27 -0.23 21.24
CA GLY A 26 -24.79 1.14 21.12
C GLY A 26 -23.85 2.24 21.60
N GLN A 27 -22.66 1.90 22.10
CA GLN A 27 -21.64 2.85 22.51
C GLN A 27 -20.53 2.97 21.46
N ARG A 28 -20.19 4.20 21.10
CA ARG A 28 -19.12 4.54 20.15
C ARG A 28 -17.83 4.84 20.89
N PHE A 29 -16.74 4.20 20.47
CA PHE A 29 -15.39 4.35 21.01
C PHE A 29 -14.48 4.89 19.91
N GLU A 30 -13.90 6.07 20.11
CA GLU A 30 -12.90 6.63 19.20
C GLU A 30 -11.57 5.89 19.35
N LEU A 31 -10.86 5.67 18.25
CA LEU A 31 -9.53 5.06 18.27
C LEU A 31 -8.46 6.12 18.52
N ASP A 32 -7.48 5.76 19.35
CA ASP A 32 -6.33 6.60 19.60
C ASP A 32 -5.54 6.86 18.33
N LYS A 33 -4.96 8.05 18.26
CA LYS A 33 -4.07 8.45 17.16
C LYS A 33 -2.62 8.42 17.65
N PRO A 34 -1.64 7.96 16.85
CA PRO A 34 -1.81 7.41 15.49
C PRO A 34 -2.40 5.99 15.49
N PHE A 35 -3.35 5.73 14.59
CA PHE A 35 -3.89 4.39 14.36
C PHE A 35 -3.35 3.86 13.03
N PHE A 36 -2.64 2.73 13.11
CA PHE A 36 -2.02 2.06 11.97
C PHE A 36 -2.41 0.58 11.96
N VAL A 37 -2.77 0.07 10.78
CA VAL A 37 -3.09 -1.35 10.58
C VAL A 37 -2.07 -1.96 9.63
N LEU A 38 -1.38 -2.97 10.14
CA LEU A 38 -0.57 -3.90 9.34
C LEU A 38 -1.32 -5.22 9.25
N ALA A 39 -1.76 -5.57 8.04
CA ALA A 39 -2.46 -6.83 7.79
C ALA A 39 -1.57 -7.76 6.95
N THR A 40 -1.46 -9.02 7.39
CA THR A 40 -0.72 -10.07 6.67
C THR A 40 -1.69 -11.07 6.04
N GLN A 41 -1.33 -11.57 4.87
CA GLN A 41 -2.02 -12.64 4.17
C GLN A 41 -1.01 -13.74 3.84
N ASN A 42 -1.33 -14.98 4.18
CA ASN A 42 -0.54 -16.14 3.75
C ASN A 42 -1.05 -16.59 2.36
N PRO A 43 -0.23 -16.57 1.30
CA PRO A 43 -0.66 -16.92 -0.05
C PRO A 43 -0.71 -18.44 -0.31
N ILE A 44 -0.12 -19.27 0.56
CA ILE A 44 0.05 -20.72 0.32
C ILE A 44 -1.15 -21.52 0.85
N GLU A 45 -1.67 -21.14 2.01
CA GLU A 45 -2.79 -21.84 2.63
C GLU A 45 -4.12 -21.42 1.99
N GLN A 46 -4.82 -22.37 1.35
CA GLN A 46 -6.13 -22.12 0.75
C GLN A 46 -7.30 -22.62 1.61
N GLU A 47 -7.09 -23.64 2.45
CA GLU A 47 -8.13 -24.22 3.29
C GLU A 47 -8.49 -23.29 4.46
N GLY A 48 -9.78 -23.00 4.64
CA GLY A 48 -10.25 -22.11 5.71
C GLY A 48 -9.89 -20.64 5.52
N THR A 49 -9.59 -20.21 4.28
CA THR A 49 -9.30 -18.81 3.97
C THR A 49 -10.44 -18.09 3.24
N TYR A 50 -10.61 -16.82 3.58
CA TYR A 50 -11.57 -15.87 3.00
C TYR A 50 -10.76 -14.73 2.37
N PRO A 51 -10.48 -14.74 1.05
CA PRO A 51 -9.73 -13.67 0.42
C PRO A 51 -10.50 -12.36 0.53
N LEU A 52 -9.75 -11.26 0.73
CA LEU A 52 -10.37 -9.95 0.80
C LEU A 52 -10.81 -9.53 -0.61
N PRO A 53 -12.07 -9.10 -0.81
CA PRO A 53 -12.49 -8.47 -2.04
C PRO A 53 -11.63 -7.25 -2.37
N GLU A 54 -11.48 -6.95 -3.66
CA GLU A 54 -10.66 -5.84 -4.15
C GLU A 54 -11.09 -4.48 -3.59
N ALA A 55 -12.40 -4.28 -3.41
CA ALA A 55 -12.93 -3.08 -2.76
C ALA A 55 -12.45 -2.91 -1.30
N GLN A 56 -12.11 -4.02 -0.64
CA GLN A 56 -11.52 -4.01 0.71
C GLN A 56 -10.01 -3.77 0.66
N LEU A 57 -9.30 -4.46 -0.25
CA LEU A 57 -7.87 -4.26 -0.47
C LEU A 57 -7.55 -2.80 -0.84
N ASP A 58 -8.40 -2.15 -1.61
CA ASP A 58 -8.24 -0.75 -2.02
C ASP A 58 -8.19 0.22 -0.82
N ARG A 59 -8.63 -0.17 0.38
CA ARG A 59 -8.50 0.65 1.62
C ARG A 59 -7.09 0.65 2.20
N PHE A 60 -6.25 -0.33 1.84
CA PHE A 60 -4.85 -0.36 2.25
C PHE A 60 -4.02 0.53 1.33
N MET A 61 -3.17 1.40 1.90
CA MET A 61 -2.32 2.27 1.11
C MET A 61 -1.33 1.47 0.26
N PHE A 62 -0.60 0.55 0.90
CA PHE A 62 0.43 -0.28 0.27
C PHE A 62 0.07 -1.78 0.35
N SER A 63 0.47 -2.51 -0.70
CA SER A 63 0.64 -3.96 -0.70
C SER A 63 2.12 -4.27 -0.88
N ILE A 64 2.71 -4.93 0.12
CA ILE A 64 4.13 -5.29 0.13
C ILE A 64 4.21 -6.81 0.05
N TRP A 65 5.05 -7.30 -0.85
CA TRP A 65 5.37 -8.72 -0.92
C TRP A 65 6.64 -8.95 -0.12
N LEU A 66 6.57 -9.90 0.81
CA LEU A 66 7.71 -10.34 1.59
C LEU A 66 8.24 -11.61 0.94
N ASP A 67 9.53 -11.58 0.63
CA ASP A 67 10.29 -12.76 0.20
C ASP A 67 11.34 -13.07 1.29
N TYR A 68 12.03 -14.18 1.15
CA TYR A 68 13.13 -14.52 2.03
C TYR A 68 14.22 -13.44 1.98
N PRO A 69 14.86 -13.12 3.12
CA PRO A 69 16.01 -12.24 3.14
C PRO A 69 17.16 -12.83 2.30
N LYS A 70 18.09 -11.98 1.88
CA LYS A 70 19.34 -12.48 1.31
C LYS A 70 20.08 -13.29 2.38
N PHE A 71 20.89 -14.24 1.95
CA PHE A 71 21.66 -15.09 2.86
C PHE A 71 22.49 -14.29 3.89
N GLU A 72 23.11 -13.17 3.48
CA GLU A 72 23.89 -12.31 4.39
C GLU A 72 23.03 -11.59 5.44
N ASP A 73 21.86 -11.11 5.03
CA ASP A 73 20.88 -10.49 5.93
C ASP A 73 20.33 -11.55 6.90
N GLU A 74 20.05 -12.75 6.41
CA GLU A 74 19.57 -13.87 7.20
C GLU A 74 20.61 -14.32 8.24
N LEU A 75 21.88 -14.44 7.85
CA LEU A 75 22.98 -14.71 8.77
C LEU A 75 23.06 -13.66 9.88
N THR A 76 22.87 -12.39 9.54
CA THR A 76 22.88 -11.29 10.52
C THR A 76 21.69 -11.38 11.47
N ILE A 77 20.49 -11.66 10.94
CA ILE A 77 19.28 -11.89 11.74
C ILE A 77 19.50 -13.04 12.72
N VAL A 78 19.99 -14.19 12.24
CA VAL A 78 20.24 -15.37 13.07
C VAL A 78 21.26 -15.05 14.17
N LYS A 79 22.38 -14.40 13.85
CA LYS A 79 23.39 -14.00 14.85
C LYS A 79 22.81 -13.10 15.93
N ASN A 80 22.03 -12.09 15.54
CA ASN A 80 21.49 -11.12 16.49
C ASN A 80 20.39 -11.74 17.38
N THR A 81 19.53 -12.59 16.80
CA THR A 81 18.38 -13.18 17.51
C THR A 81 18.71 -14.41 18.36
N THR A 82 19.84 -15.08 18.08
CA THR A 82 20.32 -16.23 18.86
C THR A 82 21.39 -15.87 19.89
N SER A 83 21.74 -14.58 19.99
CA SER A 83 22.61 -14.07 21.04
C SER A 83 21.84 -13.79 22.33
N THR A 84 22.52 -13.84 23.47
CA THR A 84 21.97 -13.43 24.78
C THR A 84 22.05 -11.92 25.00
N ILE A 85 22.32 -11.14 23.96
CA ILE A 85 22.47 -9.67 24.07
C ILE A 85 21.08 -9.06 24.18
N GLU A 86 20.77 -8.48 25.35
CA GLU A 86 19.59 -7.65 25.52
C GLU A 86 19.82 -6.29 24.84
N ILE A 87 19.01 -6.00 23.83
CA ILE A 87 19.03 -4.72 23.13
C ILE A 87 18.13 -3.75 23.90
N SER A 88 18.71 -2.70 24.46
CA SER A 88 17.93 -1.58 25.00
C SER A 88 17.41 -0.71 23.87
N HIS A 89 16.10 -0.50 23.83
CA HIS A 89 15.47 0.41 22.88
C HIS A 89 15.19 1.75 23.54
N HIS A 90 15.62 2.84 22.91
CA HIS A 90 15.28 4.19 23.33
C HIS A 90 14.20 4.75 22.41
N ILE A 91 13.21 5.41 23.00
CA ILE A 91 12.16 6.11 22.24
C ILE A 91 12.81 7.31 21.55
N VAL A 92 12.83 7.29 20.21
CA VAL A 92 13.39 8.36 19.38
C VAL A 92 12.32 9.33 18.86
N ILE A 93 11.05 8.93 18.89
CA ILE A 93 9.92 9.73 18.42
C ILE A 93 8.67 9.43 19.24
N SER A 94 7.94 10.48 19.62
CA SER A 94 6.68 10.42 20.35
C SER A 94 5.46 10.30 19.42
N SER A 95 4.30 9.98 20.00
CA SER A 95 3.05 9.89 19.25
C SER A 95 2.60 11.25 18.69
N GLU A 96 2.90 12.32 19.42
CA GLU A 96 2.65 13.72 19.10
C GLU A 96 3.50 14.15 17.91
N GLU A 97 4.78 13.79 17.90
CA GLU A 97 5.68 14.04 16.78
C GLU A 97 5.24 13.29 15.52
N ILE A 98 4.79 12.03 15.64
CA ILE A 98 4.23 11.28 14.50
C ILE A 98 3.04 12.03 13.88
N LYS A 99 2.11 12.53 14.72
CA LYS A 99 0.96 13.33 14.24
C LYS A 99 1.43 14.60 13.55
N TYR A 100 2.38 15.30 14.16
CA TYR A 100 2.97 16.51 13.60
C TYR A 100 3.56 16.25 12.20
N PHE A 101 4.35 15.19 12.03
CA PHE A 101 4.90 14.83 10.72
C PHE A 101 3.83 14.42 9.72
N GLN A 102 2.80 13.68 10.12
CA GLN A 102 1.66 13.35 9.24
C GLN A 102 0.96 14.60 8.70
N GLU A 103 0.80 15.64 9.53
CA GLU A 103 0.25 16.93 9.12
C GLU A 103 1.23 17.72 8.22
N LEU A 104 2.53 17.69 8.56
CA LEU A 104 3.57 18.35 7.78
C LEU A 104 3.63 17.78 6.35
N ILE A 105 3.63 16.46 6.20
CA ILE A 105 3.64 15.79 4.89
C ILE A 105 2.46 16.26 4.04
N ARG A 106 1.27 16.46 4.62
CA ARG A 106 0.11 16.97 3.85
C ARG A 106 0.34 18.37 3.28
N LYS A 107 1.09 19.21 3.99
CA LYS A 107 1.43 20.60 3.63
C LYS A 107 2.56 20.71 2.60
N VAL A 108 3.33 19.65 2.36
CA VAL A 108 4.40 19.64 1.34
C VAL A 108 3.80 20.00 -0.03
N PRO A 109 4.33 21.03 -0.72
CA PRO A 109 3.82 21.44 -2.03
C PRO A 109 4.13 20.38 -3.09
N VAL A 110 3.32 20.34 -4.15
CA VAL A 110 3.52 19.45 -5.30
C VAL A 110 3.32 20.26 -6.55
N ASN A 111 4.27 20.14 -7.48
CA ASN A 111 4.16 20.78 -8.78
C ASN A 111 3.08 20.10 -9.62
N ASP A 112 2.36 20.87 -10.44
CA ASP A 112 1.25 20.37 -11.25
C ASP A 112 1.67 19.24 -12.20
N ASN A 113 2.91 19.25 -12.71
CA ASN A 113 3.43 18.18 -13.56
C ASN A 113 3.52 16.84 -12.81
N VAL A 114 3.91 16.83 -11.54
CA VAL A 114 3.97 15.63 -10.69
C VAL A 114 2.57 15.13 -10.36
N LEU A 115 1.64 16.06 -10.06
CA LEU A 115 0.22 15.74 -9.85
C LEU A 115 -0.38 15.08 -11.10
N GLN A 116 -0.20 15.71 -12.26
CA GLN A 116 -0.67 15.18 -13.54
C GLN A 116 -0.04 13.84 -13.86
N TYR A 117 1.25 13.65 -13.58
CA TYR A 117 1.93 12.37 -13.77
C TYR A 117 1.28 11.26 -12.94
N ALA A 118 1.06 11.48 -11.64
CA ALA A 118 0.43 10.47 -10.76
C ALA A 118 -1.02 10.13 -11.20
N VAL A 119 -1.79 11.13 -11.64
CA VAL A 119 -3.15 10.92 -12.16
C VAL A 119 -3.11 10.16 -13.49
N LYS A 120 -2.22 10.54 -14.41
CA LYS A 120 -2.03 9.86 -15.70
C LYS A 120 -1.57 8.42 -15.50
N LEU A 121 -0.66 8.15 -14.57
CA LEU A 121 -0.20 6.81 -14.25
C LEU A 121 -1.36 5.92 -13.78
N ALA A 122 -2.20 6.40 -12.86
CA ALA A 122 -3.39 5.66 -12.45
C ALA A 122 -4.40 5.50 -13.62
N ALA A 123 -4.60 6.52 -14.44
CA ALA A 123 -5.51 6.47 -15.58
C ALA A 123 -5.06 5.48 -16.66
N LYS A 124 -3.75 5.38 -16.92
CA LYS A 124 -3.14 4.41 -17.85
C LYS A 124 -3.54 2.97 -17.56
N THR A 125 -3.84 2.63 -16.31
CA THR A 125 -4.25 1.28 -15.87
C THR A 125 -5.72 0.95 -16.16
N ARG A 126 -6.54 1.92 -16.59
CA ARG A 126 -8.01 1.76 -16.70
C ARG A 126 -8.38 1.37 -18.14
N PRO A 127 -8.65 0.09 -18.43
CA PRO A 127 -8.96 -0.37 -19.79
C PRO A 127 -10.23 0.31 -20.35
N GLY A 128 -10.25 0.54 -21.66
CA GLY A 128 -11.40 1.13 -22.38
C GLY A 128 -11.62 2.62 -22.17
N THR A 129 -10.68 3.33 -21.51
CA THR A 129 -10.74 4.78 -21.32
C THR A 129 -9.80 5.51 -22.30
N GLU A 130 -10.03 6.79 -22.54
CA GLU A 130 -9.19 7.62 -23.43
C GLU A 130 -7.71 7.62 -23.04
N ASN A 131 -7.42 7.55 -21.74
CA ASN A 131 -6.06 7.57 -21.20
C ASN A 131 -5.48 6.15 -20.99
N ALA A 132 -6.21 5.11 -21.39
CA ALA A 132 -5.76 3.73 -21.25
C ALA A 132 -4.50 3.49 -22.07
N SER A 133 -3.53 2.79 -21.49
CA SER A 133 -2.41 2.25 -22.28
C SER A 133 -2.85 1.02 -23.08
N ASP A 134 -2.18 0.76 -24.20
CA ASP A 134 -2.39 -0.47 -24.98
C ASP A 134 -2.21 -1.72 -24.12
N LEU A 135 -1.21 -1.71 -23.25
CA LEU A 135 -0.94 -2.77 -22.30
C LEU A 135 -2.13 -3.03 -21.37
N SER A 136 -2.79 -1.97 -20.91
CA SER A 136 -3.95 -2.08 -20.03
C SER A 136 -5.18 -2.58 -20.77
N ASN A 137 -5.42 -2.11 -22.00
CA ASN A 137 -6.48 -2.65 -22.85
C ASN A 137 -6.28 -4.14 -23.15
N GLN A 138 -5.02 -4.58 -23.26
CA GLN A 138 -4.68 -5.96 -23.58
C GLN A 138 -4.73 -6.90 -22.37
N TYR A 139 -4.28 -6.47 -21.19
CA TYR A 139 -3.97 -7.37 -20.06
C TYR A 139 -4.72 -7.05 -18.76
N ILE A 140 -5.35 -5.88 -18.65
CA ILE A 140 -6.03 -5.47 -17.42
C ILE A 140 -7.55 -5.61 -17.61
N LYS A 141 -8.19 -6.27 -16.64
CA LYS A 141 -9.65 -6.36 -16.52
C LYS A 141 -10.23 -5.15 -15.79
N TRP A 142 -9.54 -4.68 -14.75
CA TRP A 142 -9.97 -3.55 -13.93
C TRP A 142 -8.76 -2.76 -13.42
N GLY A 143 -8.78 -1.45 -13.61
CA GLY A 143 -7.69 -0.54 -13.25
C GLY A 143 -7.86 0.17 -11.92
N ALA A 144 -6.85 0.96 -11.57
CA ALA A 144 -6.77 1.63 -10.28
C ALA A 144 -7.74 2.82 -10.17
N GLY A 145 -8.48 2.90 -9.06
CA GLY A 145 -9.41 3.99 -8.77
C GLY A 145 -8.74 5.32 -8.36
N PRO A 146 -9.51 6.38 -8.08
CA PRO A 146 -8.98 7.70 -7.69
C PRO A 146 -8.12 7.68 -6.43
N ARG A 147 -8.38 6.72 -5.51
CA ARG A 147 -7.59 6.55 -4.29
C ARG A 147 -6.13 6.21 -4.58
N ALA A 148 -5.85 5.52 -5.69
CA ALA A 148 -4.49 5.27 -6.14
C ALA A 148 -3.72 6.58 -6.37
N SER A 149 -4.33 7.54 -7.09
CA SER A 149 -3.71 8.85 -7.34
C SER A 149 -3.46 9.63 -6.04
N GLN A 150 -4.39 9.56 -5.08
CA GLN A 150 -4.22 10.18 -3.76
C GLN A 150 -3.03 9.57 -3.01
N TYR A 151 -2.93 8.24 -2.97
CA TYR A 151 -1.83 7.55 -2.31
C TYR A 151 -0.50 7.70 -3.05
N LEU A 152 -0.50 7.77 -4.38
CA LEU A 152 0.72 8.05 -5.15
C LEU A 152 1.31 9.39 -4.73
N ILE A 153 0.49 10.43 -4.61
CA ILE A 153 0.94 11.76 -4.17
C ILE A 153 1.37 11.76 -2.71
N LEU A 154 0.57 11.17 -1.80
CA LEU A 154 0.92 11.14 -0.38
C LEU A 154 2.20 10.32 -0.12
N GLY A 155 2.35 9.21 -0.84
CA GLY A 155 3.54 8.36 -0.82
C GLY A 155 4.75 9.10 -1.37
N ALA A 156 4.63 9.78 -2.51
CA ALA A 156 5.70 10.57 -3.10
C ALA A 156 6.15 11.71 -2.18
N LYS A 157 5.23 12.46 -1.58
CA LYS A 157 5.56 13.50 -0.58
C LYS A 157 6.35 12.93 0.60
N THR A 158 5.92 11.78 1.12
CA THR A 158 6.62 11.10 2.21
C THR A 158 8.01 10.63 1.78
N ASN A 159 8.13 10.02 0.60
CA ASN A 159 9.40 9.54 0.07
C ASN A 159 10.39 10.69 -0.15
N ALA A 160 9.93 11.79 -0.75
CA ALA A 160 10.70 13.00 -0.94
C ALA A 160 11.23 13.56 0.39
N ALA A 161 10.36 13.70 1.39
CA ALA A 161 10.73 14.23 2.71
C ALA A 161 11.75 13.33 3.42
N LEU A 162 11.60 12.00 3.35
CA LEU A 162 12.56 11.04 3.91
C LEU A 162 13.93 11.10 3.21
N ASN A 163 13.95 11.48 1.93
CA ASN A 163 15.16 11.70 1.14
C ASN A 163 15.70 13.14 1.24
N GLY A 164 15.19 13.97 2.16
CA GLY A 164 15.65 15.34 2.39
C GLY A 164 15.20 16.35 1.33
N LYS A 165 14.25 16.00 0.45
CA LYS A 165 13.67 16.91 -0.54
C LYS A 165 12.51 17.71 0.07
N TYR A 166 12.39 18.97 -0.33
CA TYR A 166 11.30 19.86 0.10
C TYR A 166 10.00 19.69 -0.71
N SER A 167 10.07 19.08 -1.88
CA SER A 167 8.94 18.80 -2.77
C SER A 167 9.19 17.53 -3.56
N PRO A 168 8.17 16.70 -3.83
CA PRO A 168 8.35 15.48 -4.61
C PRO A 168 8.54 15.79 -6.10
N ASP A 169 9.28 14.92 -6.76
CA ASP A 169 9.39 14.82 -8.21
C ASP A 169 8.71 13.55 -8.74
N ILE A 170 8.86 13.28 -10.04
CA ILE A 170 8.28 12.09 -10.68
C ILE A 170 8.94 10.80 -10.18
N ASP A 171 10.22 10.82 -9.83
CA ASP A 171 10.93 9.64 -9.35
C ASP A 171 10.44 9.22 -7.96
N ASP A 172 10.06 10.19 -7.12
CA ASP A 172 9.40 9.90 -5.84
C ASP A 172 8.03 9.21 -6.04
N VAL A 173 7.28 9.57 -7.10
CA VAL A 173 6.03 8.88 -7.48
C VAL A 173 6.32 7.45 -7.96
N LYS A 174 7.31 7.28 -8.84
CA LYS A 174 7.72 5.96 -9.36
C LYS A 174 8.16 5.02 -8.25
N SER A 175 8.91 5.53 -7.28
CA SER A 175 9.45 4.77 -6.14
C SER A 175 8.36 4.11 -5.29
N VAL A 176 7.19 4.73 -5.19
CA VAL A 176 6.05 4.20 -4.40
C VAL A 176 4.98 3.53 -5.26
N ALA A 177 5.05 3.67 -6.59
CA ALA A 177 3.98 3.27 -7.49
C ALA A 177 3.67 1.77 -7.45
N LEU A 178 4.72 0.94 -7.43
CA LEU A 178 4.57 -0.51 -7.42
C LEU A 178 3.75 -0.99 -6.22
N SER A 179 4.13 -0.58 -5.01
CA SER A 179 3.45 -0.96 -3.76
C SER A 179 2.03 -0.41 -3.66
N ILE A 180 1.70 0.69 -4.36
CA ILE A 180 0.36 1.29 -4.35
C ILE A 180 -0.53 0.64 -5.41
N LEU A 181 -0.02 0.38 -6.60
CA LEU A 181 -0.84 -0.05 -7.73
C LEU A 181 -1.09 -1.57 -7.74
N ARG A 182 -0.21 -2.37 -7.11
CA ARG A 182 -0.23 -3.83 -7.19
C ARG A 182 -1.58 -4.47 -6.86
N HIS A 183 -2.21 -4.07 -5.76
CA HIS A 183 -3.52 -4.60 -5.32
C HIS A 183 -4.71 -3.80 -5.85
N ARG A 184 -4.48 -2.94 -6.85
CA ARG A 184 -5.50 -2.09 -7.47
C ARG A 184 -5.70 -2.38 -8.95
N ILE A 185 -4.98 -3.37 -9.46
CA ILE A 185 -5.02 -3.79 -10.86
C ILE A 185 -5.40 -5.27 -10.89
N ILE A 186 -6.48 -5.58 -11.62
CA ILE A 186 -6.94 -6.95 -11.81
C ILE A 186 -6.57 -7.37 -13.22
N LYS A 187 -5.80 -8.45 -13.34
CA LYS A 187 -5.45 -9.05 -14.63
C LYS A 187 -6.66 -9.71 -15.30
N ASN A 188 -6.67 -9.74 -16.63
CA ASN A 188 -7.62 -10.54 -17.38
C ASN A 188 -7.08 -11.97 -17.63
N TYR A 189 -7.92 -12.86 -18.15
CA TYR A 189 -7.55 -14.25 -18.42
C TYR A 189 -6.37 -14.39 -19.40
N LYS A 190 -6.23 -13.46 -20.36
CA LYS A 190 -5.11 -13.45 -21.32
C LYS A 190 -3.79 -13.23 -20.59
N ALA A 191 -3.75 -12.27 -19.68
CA ALA A 191 -2.56 -12.00 -18.87
C ALA A 191 -2.17 -13.18 -17.96
N GLU A 192 -3.15 -13.91 -17.44
CA GLU A 192 -2.89 -15.16 -16.69
C GLU A 192 -2.32 -16.25 -17.61
N ALA A 193 -2.94 -16.48 -18.78
CA ALA A 193 -2.49 -17.49 -19.73
C ALA A 193 -1.06 -17.23 -20.25
N GLU A 194 -0.69 -15.96 -20.42
CA GLU A 194 0.64 -15.53 -20.85
C GLU A 194 1.64 -15.36 -19.69
N ASN A 195 1.28 -15.70 -18.44
CA ASN A 195 2.09 -15.52 -17.24
C ASN A 195 2.65 -14.09 -17.05
N ILE A 196 1.86 -13.08 -17.43
CA ILE A 196 2.23 -11.68 -17.24
C ILE A 196 2.01 -11.30 -15.78
N HIS A 197 3.05 -10.77 -15.13
CA HIS A 197 2.97 -10.33 -13.74
C HIS A 197 2.53 -8.86 -13.63
N ILE A 198 1.74 -8.54 -12.61
CA ILE A 198 1.28 -7.16 -12.34
C ILE A 198 2.46 -6.20 -12.18
N ASN A 199 3.56 -6.64 -11.55
CA ASN A 199 4.76 -5.82 -11.40
C ASN A 199 5.33 -5.38 -12.76
N GLN A 200 5.44 -6.33 -13.71
CA GLN A 200 5.92 -6.04 -15.07
C GLN A 200 4.99 -5.07 -15.81
N ILE A 201 3.68 -5.16 -15.57
CA ILE A 201 2.71 -4.22 -16.14
C ILE A 201 2.96 -2.83 -15.59
N ILE A 202 3.01 -2.68 -14.27
CA ILE A 202 3.21 -1.38 -13.61
C ILE A 202 4.54 -0.74 -14.05
N ASP A 203 5.62 -1.52 -14.10
CA ASP A 203 6.94 -1.04 -14.53
C ASP A 203 6.92 -0.49 -15.96
N LYS A 204 6.18 -1.13 -16.88
CA LYS A 204 6.02 -0.66 -18.26
C LYS A 204 5.13 0.58 -18.40
N LEU A 205 4.33 0.93 -17.39
CA LEU A 205 3.45 2.11 -17.43
C LEU A 205 4.14 3.39 -16.94
N MET A 206 5.21 3.25 -16.15
CA MET A 206 6.08 4.32 -15.63
C MET A 206 7.05 4.86 -16.67
#